data_AF-A0A833RK57-F1
#
_entry.id   AF-A0A833RK57-F1
#
_cell.length_a   1.000
_cell.length_b   1.000
_cell.length_c   1.000
_cell.angle_alpha   90.00
_cell.angle_beta   90.00
_cell.angle_gamma   90.00
#
_symmetry.space_group_name_H-M   'P 1'
#
loop_
_entity.id
_entity.type
_entity.pdbx_description
1 polymer ?
#
loop_
_entity_poly.entity_id
_entity_poly.type
_entity_poly.pdbx_seq_one_letter_code
_entity_poly.pdbx_strand_id
1 'polypeptide(L)'
;MKNTILHILSANGHGNLVSTICMKDSSLLKAHNVRNETPFHHAARFGHTNTILKLIECAKSAFGEDPDVLKELLRQKNCLGETALHEAARRGHGAVVSTLMEEDLELAGLVNDDSVSPLYLATARGSLDMVHNMVTKMLDHQITPTFYSGPEKQTALHAAVLQDTGT
;
A
#
# COMPACT_ATOMS: atom_id res chain seq x y z
N MET A 1 10.52 -20.19 -9.57
CA MET A 1 10.85 -20.01 -8.13
C MET A 1 11.30 -18.56 -7.94
N LYS A 2 10.98 -17.86 -6.85
CA LYS A 2 10.43 -18.36 -5.58
C LYS A 2 9.83 -17.18 -4.81
N ASN A 3 8.54 -17.26 -4.48
CA ASN A 3 8.05 -16.57 -3.29
C ASN A 3 8.89 -17.07 -2.10
N THR A 4 9.43 -16.17 -1.29
CA THR A 4 10.02 -16.56 -0.02
C THR A 4 8.92 -17.08 0.92
N ILE A 5 9.31 -17.74 2.01
CA ILE A 5 8.33 -18.14 3.03
C ILE A 5 7.52 -16.94 3.53
N LEU A 6 8.16 -15.75 3.63
CA LEU A 6 7.50 -14.54 4.09
C LEU A 6 6.41 -14.07 3.13
N HIS A 7 6.62 -14.14 1.81
CA HIS A 7 5.58 -13.87 0.81
C HIS A 7 4.36 -14.79 1.00
N ILE A 8 4.61 -16.09 1.18
CA ILE A 8 3.54 -17.09 1.32
C ILE A 8 2.72 -16.82 2.59
N LEU A 9 3.38 -16.55 3.71
CA LEU A 9 2.71 -16.23 4.97
C LEU A 9 1.93 -14.92 4.87
N SER A 10 2.49 -13.91 4.19
CA SER A 10 1.82 -12.64 3.93
C SER A 10 0.57 -12.78 3.08
N ALA A 11 0.59 -13.63 2.04
CA ALA A 11 -0.58 -13.89 1.20
C ALA A 11 -1.72 -14.61 1.94
N ASN A 12 -1.37 -15.45 2.93
CA ASN A 12 -2.33 -16.24 3.70
C ASN A 12 -2.74 -15.59 5.04
N GLY A 13 -2.23 -14.40 5.35
CA GLY A 13 -2.61 -13.67 6.56
C GLY A 13 -2.02 -14.21 7.87
N HIS A 14 -0.95 -15.00 7.80
CA HIS A 14 -0.34 -15.68 8.94
C HIS A 14 0.58 -14.75 9.77
N GLY A 15 0.06 -13.62 10.27
CA GLY A 15 0.84 -12.58 10.96
C GLY A 15 1.72 -13.07 12.12
N ASN A 16 1.26 -14.05 12.92
CA ASN A 16 2.06 -14.59 14.03
C ASN A 16 3.31 -15.35 13.53
N LEU A 17 3.19 -16.06 12.40
CA LEU A 17 4.32 -16.75 11.79
C LEU A 17 5.25 -15.75 11.09
N VAL A 18 4.71 -14.66 10.52
CA VAL A 18 5.50 -13.56 9.97
C VAL A 18 6.47 -13.02 11.03
N SER A 19 6.00 -12.69 12.24
CA SER A 19 6.88 -12.23 13.33
C SER A 19 7.97 -13.24 13.67
N THR A 20 7.61 -14.53 13.75
CA THR A 20 8.56 -15.60 14.04
C THR A 20 9.65 -15.72 12.99
N ILE A 21 9.29 -15.60 11.71
CA ILE A 21 10.25 -15.66 10.60
C ILE A 21 11.14 -14.43 10.57
N CYS A 22 10.60 -13.23 10.73
CA CYS A 22 11.39 -12.00 10.73
C CYS A 22 12.41 -11.93 11.88
N MET A 23 12.10 -12.49 13.06
CA MET A 23 13.07 -12.62 14.15
C MET A 23 14.26 -13.53 13.80
N LYS A 24 14.05 -14.50 12.90
CA LYS A 24 15.11 -15.42 12.45
C LYS A 24 15.91 -14.86 11.28
N ASP A 25 15.21 -14.21 10.35
CA ASP A 25 15.80 -13.62 9.16
C ASP A 25 14.98 -12.41 8.70
N SER A 26 15.39 -11.23 9.15
CA SER A 26 14.76 -9.97 8.79
C SER A 26 15.09 -9.50 7.37
N SER A 27 16.12 -10.08 6.72
CA SER A 27 16.47 -9.75 5.34
C SER A 27 15.34 -10.09 4.37
N LEU A 28 14.49 -11.06 4.72
CA LEU A 28 13.31 -11.46 3.96
C LEU A 28 12.27 -10.35 3.80
N LEU A 29 12.26 -9.34 4.67
CA LEU A 29 11.40 -8.15 4.54
C LEU A 29 11.68 -7.39 3.24
N LYS A 30 12.95 -7.36 2.81
CA LYS A 30 13.43 -6.67 1.60
C LYS A 30 13.48 -7.59 0.38
N ALA A 31 13.08 -8.86 0.51
CA ALA A 31 13.16 -9.81 -0.59
C ALA A 31 12.08 -9.56 -1.64
N HIS A 32 12.45 -9.72 -2.91
CA HIS A 32 11.54 -9.60 -4.05
C HIS A 32 11.29 -10.96 -4.71
N ASN A 33 10.06 -11.19 -5.18
CA ASN A 33 9.75 -12.34 -6.03
C ASN A 33 9.97 -12.03 -7.52
N VAL A 34 9.56 -12.95 -8.41
CA VAL A 34 9.71 -12.80 -9.88
C VAL A 34 8.92 -11.64 -10.49
N ARG A 35 7.97 -11.06 -9.76
CA ARG A 35 7.18 -9.88 -10.14
C ARG A 35 7.69 -8.60 -9.45
N ASN A 36 8.89 -8.65 -8.88
CA ASN A 36 9.44 -7.61 -8.02
C ASN A 36 8.53 -7.24 -6.83
N GLU A 37 7.65 -8.15 -6.40
CA GLU A 37 6.76 -7.91 -5.26
C GLU A 37 7.51 -8.20 -3.97
N THR A 38 7.22 -7.40 -2.94
CA THR A 38 7.62 -7.62 -1.55
C THR A 38 6.51 -8.33 -0.75
N PRO A 39 6.78 -8.83 0.47
CA PRO A 39 5.73 -9.40 1.33
C PRO A 39 4.57 -8.43 1.61
N PHE A 40 4.83 -7.11 1.65
CA PHE A 40 3.80 -6.09 1.79
C PHE A 40 2.79 -6.11 0.64
N HIS A 41 3.24 -6.31 -0.60
CA HIS A 41 2.33 -6.42 -1.74
C HIS A 41 1.36 -7.58 -1.58
N HIS A 42 1.83 -8.73 -1.07
CA HIS A 42 0.99 -9.91 -0.87
C HIS A 42 -0.03 -9.69 0.25
N ALA A 43 0.41 -9.19 1.41
CA ALA A 43 -0.50 -8.89 2.51
C ALA A 43 -1.55 -7.83 2.11
N ALA A 44 -1.13 -6.79 1.38
CA ALA A 44 -2.02 -5.74 0.92
C ALA A 44 -3.01 -6.21 -0.14
N ARG A 45 -2.55 -7.01 -1.11
CA ARG A 45 -3.38 -7.66 -2.14
C ARG A 45 -4.54 -8.45 -1.54
N PHE A 46 -4.31 -9.15 -0.44
CA PHE A 46 -5.34 -9.99 0.17
C PHE A 46 -6.02 -9.34 1.39
N GLY A 47 -5.71 -8.09 1.72
CA GLY A 47 -6.40 -7.35 2.78
C GLY A 47 -6.01 -7.75 4.19
N HIS A 48 -4.84 -8.36 4.39
CA HIS A 48 -4.42 -8.91 5.67
C HIS A 48 -3.82 -7.85 6.59
N THR A 49 -4.65 -6.97 7.16
CA THR A 49 -4.23 -5.85 8.03
C THR A 49 -3.33 -6.28 9.18
N ASN A 50 -3.67 -7.35 9.92
CA ASN A 50 -2.80 -7.86 10.99
C ASN A 50 -1.41 -8.25 10.48
N THR A 51 -1.31 -8.78 9.26
CA THR A 51 -0.02 -9.15 8.69
C THR A 51 0.78 -7.92 8.26
N ILE A 52 0.13 -6.86 7.75
CA ILE A 52 0.78 -5.58 7.50
C ILE A 52 1.36 -4.99 8.79
N LEU A 53 0.58 -4.96 9.87
CA LEU A 53 1.05 -4.49 11.18
C LEU A 53 2.27 -5.27 11.66
N LYS A 54 2.25 -6.60 11.55
CA LYS A 54 3.40 -7.44 11.93
C LYS A 54 4.63 -7.22 11.03
N LEU A 55 4.45 -7.00 9.73
CA LEU A 55 5.56 -6.66 8.84
C LEU A 55 6.18 -5.29 9.20
N ILE A 56 5.36 -4.29 9.54
CA ILE A 56 5.82 -2.97 10.00
C ILE A 56 6.59 -3.08 11.31
N GLU A 57 6.03 -3.79 12.30
CA GLU A 57 6.67 -4.04 13.60
C GLU A 57 8.04 -4.71 13.42
N CYS A 58 8.11 -5.71 12.56
CA CYS A 58 9.37 -6.38 12.23
C CYS A 58 10.37 -5.46 11.53
N ALA A 59 9.92 -4.60 10.61
CA ALA A 59 10.80 -3.65 9.93
C ALA A 59 11.37 -2.61 10.90
N LYS A 60 10.54 -2.03 11.77
CA LYS A 60 10.97 -1.09 12.83
C LYS A 60 11.95 -1.75 13.80
N SER A 61 11.68 -3.00 14.20
CA SER A 61 12.57 -3.74 15.10
C SER A 61 13.90 -4.13 14.45
N ALA A 62 13.90 -4.48 13.16
CA ALA A 62 15.10 -4.99 12.48
C ALA A 62 16.01 -3.90 11.91
N PHE A 63 15.44 -2.78 11.46
CA PHE A 63 16.18 -1.72 10.78
C PHE A 63 16.24 -0.41 11.58
N GLY A 64 15.68 -0.39 12.79
CA GLY A 64 15.62 0.77 13.67
C GLY A 64 14.35 1.60 13.47
N GLU A 65 14.17 2.59 14.34
CA GLU A 65 13.02 3.50 14.33
C GLU A 65 13.15 4.65 13.33
N ASP A 66 14.17 4.62 12.45
CA ASP A 66 14.33 5.61 11.39
C ASP A 66 13.13 5.51 10.41
N PRO A 67 12.24 6.52 10.36
CA PRO A 67 11.05 6.48 9.54
C PRO A 67 11.38 6.40 8.04
N ASP A 68 12.55 6.88 7.61
CA ASP A 68 12.90 6.91 6.19
C ASP A 68 13.22 5.51 5.66
N VAL A 69 13.76 4.63 6.50
CA VAL A 69 14.02 3.23 6.13
C VAL A 69 12.72 2.45 5.91
N LEU A 70 11.71 2.67 6.78
CA LEU A 70 10.40 2.05 6.60
C LEU A 70 9.72 2.60 5.33
N LYS A 71 9.77 3.91 5.10
CA LYS A 71 9.24 4.52 3.88
C LYS A 71 9.87 3.92 2.64
N GLU A 72 11.19 3.78 2.58
CA GLU A 72 11.87 3.14 1.44
C GLU A 72 11.32 1.73 1.15
N LEU A 73 11.02 0.96 2.20
CA LEU A 73 10.46 -0.38 2.09
C LEU A 73 9.00 -0.38 1.59
N LEU A 74 8.18 0.54 2.10
CA LEU A 74 6.76 0.69 1.71
C LEU A 74 6.60 1.27 0.30
N ARG A 75 7.57 2.09 -0.15
CA ARG A 75 7.63 2.71 -1.48
C ARG A 75 8.19 1.77 -2.56
N GLN A 76 8.63 0.57 -2.21
CA GLN A 76 9.07 -0.44 -3.19
C GLN A 76 7.97 -0.74 -4.20
N LYS A 77 8.36 -0.80 -5.47
CA LYS A 77 7.45 -1.01 -6.61
C LYS A 77 7.61 -2.39 -7.22
N ASN A 78 6.50 -3.03 -7.54
CA ASN A 78 6.48 -4.27 -8.33
C ASN A 78 6.77 -4.00 -9.82
N CYS A 79 6.70 -5.04 -10.66
CA CYS A 79 6.96 -4.96 -12.11
C CYS A 79 5.94 -4.12 -12.91
N LEU A 80 4.90 -3.58 -12.27
CA LEU A 80 3.92 -2.66 -12.83
C LEU A 80 4.11 -1.23 -12.29
N GLY A 81 5.19 -0.98 -11.55
CA GLY A 81 5.42 0.29 -10.87
C GLY A 81 4.55 0.49 -9.63
N GLU A 82 3.84 -0.53 -9.15
CA GLU A 82 2.86 -0.40 -8.07
C GLU A 82 3.48 -0.65 -6.71
N THR A 83 3.09 0.15 -5.73
CA THR A 83 3.35 -0.10 -4.30
C THR A 83 2.28 -1.00 -3.67
N ALA A 84 2.51 -1.46 -2.44
CA ALA A 84 1.50 -2.19 -1.67
C ALA A 84 0.18 -1.39 -1.51
N LEU A 85 0.24 -0.06 -1.43
CA LEU A 85 -0.95 0.78 -1.33
C LEU A 85 -1.82 0.72 -2.59
N HIS A 86 -1.22 0.59 -3.79
CA HIS A 86 -1.98 0.40 -5.03
C HIS A 86 -2.83 -0.88 -4.98
N GLU A 87 -2.24 -1.99 -4.54
CA GLU A 87 -2.94 -3.29 -4.42
C GLU A 87 -4.09 -3.21 -3.41
N ALA A 88 -3.88 -2.56 -2.27
CA ALA A 88 -4.94 -2.37 -1.27
C ALA A 88 -6.08 -1.49 -1.80
N ALA A 89 -5.76 -0.33 -2.38
CA ALA A 89 -6.74 0.62 -2.91
C ALA A 89 -7.55 0.01 -4.06
N ARG A 90 -6.89 -0.64 -5.03
CA ARG A 90 -7.55 -1.34 -6.15
C ARG A 90 -8.58 -2.35 -5.67
N ARG A 91 -8.31 -3.02 -4.56
CA ARG A 91 -9.16 -4.10 -4.03
C ARG A 91 -10.15 -3.64 -2.96
N GLY A 92 -10.02 -2.39 -2.50
CA GLY A 92 -10.91 -1.79 -1.51
C GLY A 92 -10.60 -2.21 -0.08
N HIS A 93 -9.35 -2.57 0.19
CA HIS A 93 -8.90 -2.97 1.53
C HIS A 93 -8.61 -1.75 2.39
N GLY A 94 -9.67 -1.01 2.74
CA GLY A 94 -9.58 0.29 3.44
C GLY A 94 -8.77 0.24 4.75
N ALA A 95 -8.89 -0.84 5.52
CA ALA A 95 -8.10 -1.01 6.74
C ALA A 95 -6.58 -1.09 6.45
N VAL A 96 -6.18 -1.79 5.38
CA VAL A 96 -4.78 -1.83 4.96
C VAL A 96 -4.32 -0.46 4.45
N VAL A 97 -5.16 0.23 3.68
CA VAL A 97 -4.89 1.59 3.20
C VAL A 97 -4.59 2.53 4.37
N SER A 98 -5.46 2.54 5.38
CA SER A 98 -5.28 3.36 6.58
C SER A 98 -3.99 3.05 7.31
N THR A 99 -3.65 1.76 7.50
CA THR A 99 -2.42 1.35 8.19
C THR A 99 -1.15 1.73 7.42
N LEU A 100 -1.14 1.59 6.09
CA LEU A 100 0.02 1.97 5.29
C LEU A 100 0.22 3.50 5.26
N MET A 101 -0.87 4.27 5.19
CA MET A 101 -0.83 5.74 5.20
C MET A 101 -0.44 6.34 6.56
N GLU A 102 -0.62 5.60 7.66
CA GLU A 102 -0.12 6.01 8.98
C GLU A 102 1.41 6.05 9.04
N GLU A 103 2.08 5.21 8.25
CA GLU A 103 3.54 5.19 8.15
C GLU A 103 4.05 6.15 7.07
N ASP A 104 3.29 6.34 5.99
CA ASP A 104 3.67 7.23 4.89
C ASP A 104 2.48 7.73 4.05
N LEU A 105 2.07 8.97 4.30
CA LEU A 105 0.96 9.61 3.57
C LEU A 105 1.28 9.85 2.09
N GLU A 106 2.56 10.02 1.72
CA GLU A 106 2.95 10.30 0.33
C GLU A 106 2.72 9.09 -0.59
N LEU A 107 2.58 7.87 -0.03
CA LEU A 107 2.24 6.67 -0.79
C LEU A 107 0.99 6.87 -1.65
N ALA A 108 0.02 7.65 -1.16
CA ALA A 108 -1.24 7.89 -1.87
C ALA A 108 -1.02 8.54 -3.25
N GLY A 109 0.10 9.24 -3.45
CA GLY A 109 0.41 10.03 -4.66
C GLY A 109 1.47 9.43 -5.56
N LEU A 110 2.13 8.36 -5.14
CA LEU A 110 3.07 7.64 -5.98
C LEU A 110 2.32 6.98 -7.12
N VAL A 111 2.70 7.28 -8.35
CA VAL A 111 2.08 6.70 -9.54
C VAL A 111 2.77 5.43 -9.98
N ASN A 112 2.01 4.49 -10.53
CA ASN A 112 2.52 3.30 -11.21
C ASN A 112 3.01 3.63 -12.64
N ASP A 113 3.39 2.61 -13.41
CA ASP A 113 3.93 2.79 -14.77
C ASP A 113 2.89 3.38 -15.75
N ASP A 114 1.60 3.20 -15.46
CA ASP A 114 0.48 3.79 -16.20
C ASP A 114 0.09 5.19 -15.70
N SER A 115 0.93 5.83 -14.88
CA SER A 115 0.66 7.13 -14.25
C SER A 115 -0.57 7.14 -13.32
N VAL A 116 -0.91 6.00 -12.73
CA VAL A 116 -2.07 5.84 -11.85
C VAL A 116 -1.65 5.79 -10.39
N SER A 117 -2.23 6.66 -9.56
CA SER A 117 -2.01 6.70 -8.10
C SER A 117 -2.98 5.78 -7.32
N PRO A 118 -2.64 5.36 -6.08
CA PRO A 118 -3.56 4.64 -5.21
C PRO A 118 -4.84 5.40 -4.91
N LEU A 119 -4.76 6.73 -4.72
CA LEU A 119 -5.95 7.54 -4.50
C LEU A 119 -6.88 7.52 -5.72
N TYR A 120 -6.33 7.59 -6.94
CA TYR A 120 -7.13 7.43 -8.15
C TYR A 120 -7.81 6.05 -8.21
N LEU A 121 -7.09 4.96 -7.87
CA LEU A 121 -7.67 3.62 -7.85
C LEU A 121 -8.81 3.49 -6.82
N ALA A 122 -8.66 4.10 -5.64
CA ALA A 122 -9.71 4.15 -4.62
C ALA A 122 -10.98 4.84 -5.15
N THR A 123 -10.82 5.96 -5.86
CA THR A 123 -11.92 6.69 -6.48
C THR A 123 -12.57 5.90 -7.62
N ALA A 124 -11.77 5.34 -8.53
CA ALA A 124 -12.26 4.55 -9.66
C ALA A 124 -13.03 3.30 -9.21
N ARG A 125 -12.75 2.79 -8.02
CA ARG A 125 -13.48 1.69 -7.40
C ARG A 125 -14.84 2.11 -6.81
N GLY A 126 -15.08 3.41 -6.62
CA GLY A 126 -16.31 3.94 -6.01
C GLY A 126 -16.38 3.72 -4.49
N SER A 127 -15.25 3.50 -3.80
CA SER A 127 -15.24 3.32 -2.34
C SER A 127 -15.17 4.67 -1.63
N LEU A 128 -16.32 5.33 -1.50
CA LEU A 128 -16.43 6.68 -0.93
C LEU A 128 -15.82 6.78 0.48
N ASP A 129 -16.08 5.81 1.36
CA ASP A 129 -15.52 5.80 2.72
C ASP A 129 -13.98 5.75 2.71
N MET A 130 -13.40 4.94 1.83
CA MET A 130 -11.95 4.81 1.72
C MET A 130 -11.35 6.11 1.16
N VAL A 131 -11.94 6.67 0.09
CA VAL A 131 -11.50 7.94 -0.48
C VAL A 131 -11.60 9.06 0.55
N HIS A 132 -12.72 9.15 1.27
CA HIS A 132 -12.93 10.13 2.32
C HIS A 132 -11.86 10.01 3.40
N ASN A 133 -11.61 8.80 3.92
CA ASN A 133 -10.58 8.58 4.93
C ASN A 133 -9.17 8.95 4.44
N MET A 134 -8.82 8.60 3.19
CA MET A 134 -7.52 8.98 2.60
C MET A 134 -7.38 10.50 2.50
N VAL A 135 -8.39 11.18 1.93
CA VAL A 135 -8.39 12.63 1.74
C VAL A 135 -8.36 13.37 3.07
N THR A 136 -9.18 12.97 4.04
CA THR A 136 -9.21 13.60 5.37
C THR A 136 -7.84 13.49 6.05
N LYS A 137 -7.23 12.29 6.08
CA LYS A 137 -5.88 12.10 6.63
C LYS A 137 -4.84 12.98 5.93
N MET A 138 -4.92 13.14 4.61
CA MET A 138 -4.00 13.99 3.87
C MET A 138 -4.18 15.47 4.21
N LEU A 139 -5.43 15.94 4.26
CA LEU A 139 -5.77 17.33 4.59
C LEU A 139 -5.38 17.71 6.02
N ASP A 140 -5.57 16.80 6.98
CA ASP A 140 -5.14 16.98 8.38
C ASP A 140 -3.62 17.22 8.49
N HIS A 141 -2.85 16.70 7.53
CA HIS A 141 -1.40 16.86 7.41
C HIS A 141 -0.99 17.85 6.31
N GLN A 142 -1.92 18.68 5.80
CA GLN A 142 -1.70 19.73 4.80
C GLN A 142 -1.19 19.21 3.42
N ILE A 143 -1.49 17.96 3.09
CA ILE A 143 -1.20 17.35 1.79
C ILE A 143 -2.41 17.52 0.87
N THR A 144 -2.20 18.09 -0.32
CA THR A 144 -3.29 18.40 -1.27
C THR A 144 -3.49 17.27 -2.30
N PRO A 145 -4.67 16.60 -2.35
CA PRO A 145 -4.93 15.48 -3.26
C PRO A 145 -5.19 15.88 -4.72
N THR A 146 -5.22 17.18 -5.02
CA THR A 146 -5.69 17.73 -6.31
C THR A 146 -4.85 17.31 -7.52
N PHE A 147 -3.60 16.89 -7.31
CA PHE A 147 -2.65 16.54 -8.38
C PHE A 147 -2.49 15.02 -8.60
N TYR A 148 -3.27 14.21 -7.88
CA TYR A 148 -3.07 12.77 -7.85
C TYR A 148 -3.60 12.17 -9.15
N SER A 149 -2.68 11.66 -9.97
CA SER A 149 -2.91 11.37 -11.38
C SER A 149 -3.48 9.95 -11.60
N GLY A 150 -4.16 9.82 -12.73
CA GLY A 150 -4.69 8.61 -13.35
C GLY A 150 -4.47 8.63 -14.87
N PRO A 151 -5.00 7.64 -15.61
CA PRO A 151 -4.81 7.53 -17.05
C PRO A 151 -5.27 8.81 -17.78
N GLU A 152 -4.65 9.11 -18.92
CA GLU A 152 -5.03 10.25 -19.77
C GLU A 152 -4.96 11.63 -19.06
N LYS A 153 -4.12 11.77 -18.02
CA LYS A 153 -4.01 12.98 -17.18
C LYS A 153 -5.26 13.30 -16.37
N GLN A 154 -6.19 12.35 -16.23
CA GLN A 154 -7.31 12.51 -15.31
C GLN A 154 -6.80 12.49 -13.88
N THR A 155 -7.31 13.37 -13.03
CA THR A 155 -6.99 13.36 -11.60
C THR A 155 -8.00 12.51 -10.82
N ALA A 156 -7.67 12.16 -9.58
CA ALA A 156 -8.62 11.51 -8.68
C ALA A 156 -9.94 12.30 -8.53
N LEU A 157 -9.91 13.62 -8.65
CA LEU A 157 -11.13 14.46 -8.62
C LEU A 157 -11.99 14.27 -9.88
N HIS A 158 -11.37 14.13 -11.06
CA HIS A 158 -12.11 13.83 -12.30
C HIS A 158 -12.86 12.50 -12.17
N ALA A 159 -12.21 11.48 -11.61
CA ALA A 159 -12.84 10.19 -11.35
C ALA A 159 -13.99 10.30 -10.33
N ALA A 160 -13.87 11.17 -9.31
CA ALA A 160 -14.88 11.29 -8.26
C ALA A 160 -16.19 11.89 -8.79
N VAL A 161 -16.11 12.92 -9.64
CA VAL A 161 -17.29 13.55 -10.26
C VAL A 161 -18.07 12.56 -11.13
N LEU A 162 -17.37 11.69 -11.87
CA LEU A 162 -18.04 10.68 -12.71
C LEU A 162 -18.84 9.65 -11.89
N GLN A 163 -18.41 9.34 -10.67
CA GLN A 163 -19.11 8.40 -9.79
C GLN A 163 -20.36 9.02 -9.14
N ASP A 164 -20.38 10.35 -8.93
CA ASP A 164 -21.50 11.07 -8.31
C ASP A 164 -22.73 11.18 -9.24
N THR A 165 -22.52 11.13 -10.55
CA THR A 165 -23.62 11.21 -11.55
C THR A 165 -24.40 9.89 -11.74
N GLY A 166 -24.09 8.85 -10.98
CA GLY A 166 -24.64 7.49 -11.13
C GLY A 166 -25.71 7.06 -10.12
N THR A 167 -26.18 7.95 -9.23
CA THR A 167 -27.26 7.69 -8.25
C THR A 167 -28.54 8.44 -8.59
#